data_AF-F0UET3-F1
#
_entry.id   AF-F0UET3-F1
#
_cell.length_a   1.000
_cell.length_b   1.000
_cell.length_c   1.000
_cell.angle_alpha   90.00
_cell.angle_beta   90.00
_cell.angle_gamma   90.00
#
_symmetry.space_group_name_H-M   'P 1'
#
loop_
_entity.id
_entity.type
_entity.pdbx_description
1 polymer ?
#
loop_
_entity_poly.entity_id
_entity_poly.type
_entity_poly.pdbx_seq_one_letter_code
_entity_poly.pdbx_strand_id
1 'polypeptide(L)'
;MGQRSQILPLSILLLLTLTVSAADKITDGRTCPATEAIVYSPFKPWFYFYSGSNQLCWMTSICALESADEARKQQFGATALIMGLIPLTLKDVAWPERRIALVSAPLPFAAAVVVRALGLEPTVVGELDGAQVQRYLHWLNGFMFANVGVLSSIWTTVRVGASFLLLLTAYGMLTVVEIFSKRSSLGCIYPVFAVTWCIIGILPAFVHAVFAKRRGGEKSDFDPMSTGSVSAVQGADEAWPVQLAWGVYYVAGTLIFTSIMAVTVAELVVWVFVQVAVTAASKMFALYICLLLRNPDPTAHQLRGNEE
;
A
#
# COMPACT_ATOMS: atom_id res chain seq x y z
N MET A 1 -22.03 20.80 21.91
CA MET A 1 -21.27 20.22 20.78
C MET A 1 -20.49 18.96 21.22
N GLY A 2 -21.16 17.96 21.80
CA GLY A 2 -20.48 16.75 22.35
C GLY A 2 -20.86 15.42 21.67
N GLN A 3 -21.81 15.41 20.75
CA GLN A 3 -22.46 14.18 20.28
C GLN A 3 -21.82 13.57 19.03
N ARG A 4 -21.04 14.35 18.24
CA ARG A 4 -20.36 13.82 17.03
C ARG A 4 -19.16 12.93 17.34
N SER A 5 -18.51 13.09 18.49
CA SER A 5 -17.29 12.35 18.81
C SER A 5 -17.57 10.92 19.28
N GLN A 6 -18.75 10.63 19.83
CA GLN A 6 -19.12 9.29 20.27
C GLN A 6 -19.72 8.42 19.16
N ILE A 7 -20.20 9.02 18.06
CA ILE A 7 -20.75 8.27 16.93
C ILE A 7 -19.62 7.56 16.16
N LEU A 8 -18.45 8.18 16.01
CA LEU A 8 -17.31 7.60 15.31
C LEU A 8 -16.79 6.28 15.94
N PRO A 9 -16.50 6.20 17.26
CA PRO A 9 -16.07 4.94 17.87
C PRO A 9 -17.19 3.93 17.91
N LEU A 10 -18.47 4.34 18.05
CA LEU A 10 -19.60 3.42 18.01
C LEU A 10 -19.82 2.83 16.60
N SER A 11 -19.63 3.62 15.55
CA SER A 11 -19.68 3.17 14.17
C SER A 11 -18.51 2.25 13.83
N ILE A 12 -17.30 2.56 14.31
CA ILE A 12 -16.13 1.68 14.18
C ILE A 12 -16.36 0.37 14.94
N LEU A 13 -16.91 0.42 16.16
CA LEU A 13 -17.25 -0.75 16.95
C LEU A 13 -18.37 -1.57 16.29
N LEU A 14 -19.38 -0.93 15.71
CA LEU A 14 -20.44 -1.62 14.95
C LEU A 14 -19.90 -2.28 13.68
N LEU A 15 -19.02 -1.61 12.93
CA LEU A 15 -18.31 -2.16 11.78
C LEU A 15 -17.44 -3.36 12.19
N LEU A 16 -16.74 -3.26 13.32
CA LEU A 16 -15.98 -4.37 13.91
C LEU A 16 -16.90 -5.53 14.30
N THR A 17 -18.05 -5.27 14.95
CA THR A 17 -18.99 -6.35 15.32
C THR A 17 -19.67 -7.00 14.11
N LEU A 18 -19.90 -6.25 13.03
CA LEU A 18 -20.42 -6.80 11.77
C LEU A 18 -19.40 -7.68 11.05
N THR A 19 -18.10 -7.41 11.19
CA THR A 19 -17.03 -8.29 10.68
C THR A 19 -16.81 -9.56 11.52
N VAL A 20 -17.29 -9.60 12.77
CA VAL A 20 -17.06 -10.74 13.68
C VAL A 20 -18.02 -11.92 13.41
N SER A 21 -19.13 -11.72 12.68
CA SER A 21 -20.18 -12.73 12.54
C SER A 21 -20.00 -13.74 11.38
N ALA A 22 -18.87 -13.80 10.69
CA ALA A 22 -18.76 -14.54 9.41
C ALA A 22 -17.89 -15.80 9.41
N ALA A 23 -17.33 -16.23 10.55
CA ALA A 23 -16.42 -17.36 10.62
C ALA A 23 -16.98 -18.58 11.38
N ASP A 24 -18.22 -18.97 11.09
CA ASP A 24 -18.70 -20.28 11.54
C ASP A 24 -18.04 -21.40 10.74
N LYS A 25 -17.57 -22.43 11.46
CA LYS A 25 -16.99 -23.66 10.92
C LYS A 25 -18.07 -24.40 10.12
N ILE A 26 -17.99 -24.35 8.78
CA ILE A 26 -18.88 -25.12 7.90
C ILE A 26 -18.27 -26.52 7.70
N THR A 27 -18.50 -27.42 8.65
CA THR A 27 -18.14 -28.83 8.50
C THR A 27 -19.33 -29.71 8.85
N ASP A 28 -20.18 -29.99 7.87
CA ASP A 28 -21.11 -31.11 7.97
C ASP A 28 -20.46 -32.32 7.32
N GLY A 29 -20.19 -33.36 8.11
CA GLY A 29 -19.49 -34.58 7.68
C GLY A 29 -20.25 -35.46 6.67
N ARG A 30 -21.29 -34.91 6.02
CA ARG A 30 -22.11 -35.57 4.99
C ARG A 30 -21.85 -35.05 3.57
N THR A 31 -21.46 -33.79 3.41
CA THR A 31 -21.25 -33.13 2.10
C THR A 31 -19.81 -32.71 1.87
N CYS A 32 -19.03 -32.57 2.94
CA CYS A 32 -17.62 -32.21 2.88
C CYS A 32 -16.72 -33.45 2.76
N PRO A 33 -15.62 -33.41 1.99
CA PRO A 33 -14.63 -34.48 2.00
C PRO A 33 -14.05 -34.65 3.41
N ALA A 34 -13.87 -35.91 3.83
CA ALA A 34 -13.21 -36.23 5.09
C ALA A 34 -11.77 -35.70 5.10
N THR A 35 -11.22 -35.40 6.28
CA THR A 35 -9.88 -34.80 6.40
C THR A 35 -8.80 -35.71 5.78
N GLU A 36 -8.96 -37.03 5.83
CA GLU A 36 -8.09 -37.99 5.14
C GLU A 36 -8.19 -37.98 3.60
N ALA A 37 -9.25 -37.43 3.01
CA ALA A 37 -9.45 -37.38 1.55
C ALA A 37 -8.77 -36.17 0.88
N ILE A 38 -8.23 -35.22 1.65
CA ILE A 38 -7.48 -34.07 1.14
C ILE A 38 -6.06 -34.53 0.78
N VAL A 39 -5.91 -35.17 -0.38
CA VAL A 39 -4.62 -35.70 -0.87
C VAL A 39 -3.68 -34.57 -1.34
N TYR A 40 -4.23 -33.44 -1.80
CA TYR A 40 -3.48 -32.33 -2.39
C TYR A 40 -3.73 -30.98 -1.68
N SER A 41 -3.53 -30.90 -0.36
CA SER A 41 -3.32 -29.58 0.25
C SER A 41 -1.99 -29.03 -0.28
N PRO A 42 -1.95 -27.86 -0.95
CA PRO A 42 -0.71 -27.33 -1.52
C PRO A 42 0.39 -27.21 -0.46
N PHE A 43 0.01 -26.84 0.78
CA PHE A 43 0.88 -26.74 1.93
C PHE A 43 0.09 -26.99 3.23
N LYS A 44 0.74 -27.62 4.22
CA LYS A 44 0.20 -27.77 5.58
C LYS A 44 0.66 -26.58 6.43
N PRO A 45 -0.24 -25.70 6.91
CA PRO A 45 0.18 -24.59 7.75
C PRO A 45 0.76 -25.07 9.07
N TRP A 46 1.68 -24.29 9.64
CA TRP A 46 2.35 -24.59 10.91
C TRP A 46 1.53 -24.13 12.13
N PHE A 47 0.51 -23.31 11.92
CA PHE A 47 -0.42 -22.82 12.94
C PHE A 47 -1.85 -23.29 12.65
N TYR A 48 -2.73 -23.18 13.65
CA TYR A 48 -4.12 -23.62 13.57
C TYR A 48 -5.07 -22.41 13.56
N PHE A 49 -5.87 -22.28 12.51
CA PHE A 49 -6.99 -21.33 12.48
C PHE A 49 -8.20 -21.84 13.26
N TYR A 50 -8.44 -23.16 13.17
CA TYR A 50 -9.52 -23.85 13.86
C TYR A 50 -8.94 -24.95 14.74
N SER A 51 -9.51 -25.14 15.93
CA SER A 51 -9.10 -26.21 16.83
C SER A 51 -9.31 -27.59 16.18
N GLY A 52 -8.25 -28.40 16.12
CA GLY A 52 -8.32 -29.81 15.73
C GLY A 52 -7.27 -30.23 14.70
N SER A 53 -7.19 -29.55 13.56
CA SER A 53 -6.22 -29.87 12.50
C SER A 53 -5.86 -28.66 11.65
N ASN A 54 -4.60 -28.58 11.26
CA ASN A 54 -4.05 -27.52 10.39
C ASN A 54 -4.69 -27.54 8.97
N GLN A 55 -5.29 -28.67 8.57
CA GLN A 55 -5.96 -28.82 7.29
C GLN A 55 -7.42 -28.36 7.30
N LEU A 56 -7.98 -28.02 8.47
CA LEU A 56 -9.38 -27.60 8.57
C LEU A 56 -9.65 -26.32 7.80
N CYS A 57 -8.69 -25.40 7.68
CA CYS A 57 -8.87 -24.19 6.88
C CYS A 57 -9.09 -24.52 5.39
N TRP A 58 -8.32 -25.47 4.86
CA TRP A 58 -8.47 -25.95 3.49
C TRP A 58 -9.82 -26.63 3.29
N MET A 59 -10.22 -27.49 4.23
CA MET A 59 -11.51 -28.16 4.22
C MET A 59 -12.68 -27.16 4.22
N THR A 60 -12.67 -26.18 5.13
CA THR A 60 -13.69 -25.14 5.21
C THR A 60 -13.77 -24.33 3.91
N SER A 61 -12.63 -24.01 3.29
CA SER A 61 -12.59 -23.26 2.03
C SER A 61 -13.15 -24.07 0.85
N ILE A 62 -12.79 -25.35 0.75
CA ILE A 62 -13.30 -26.27 -0.28
C ILE A 62 -14.81 -26.43 -0.11
N CYS A 63 -15.27 -26.75 1.10
CA CYS A 63 -16.68 -26.91 1.40
C CYS A 63 -17.49 -25.66 1.10
N ALA A 64 -16.98 -24.48 1.47
CA ALA A 64 -17.67 -23.22 1.23
C ALA A 64 -17.85 -22.92 -0.27
N LEU A 65 -16.88 -23.33 -1.11
CA LEU A 65 -16.96 -23.15 -2.56
C LEU A 65 -17.86 -24.20 -3.22
N GLU A 66 -17.79 -25.44 -2.75
CA GLU A 66 -18.61 -26.56 -3.25
C GLU A 66 -20.09 -26.37 -2.90
N SER A 67 -20.40 -25.90 -1.70
CA SER A 67 -21.78 -25.63 -1.25
C SER A 67 -22.39 -24.36 -1.84
N ALA A 68 -21.64 -23.57 -2.62
CA ALA A 68 -22.13 -22.31 -3.18
C ALA A 68 -22.91 -22.54 -4.48
N ASP A 69 -24.04 -21.85 -4.65
CA ASP A 69 -24.76 -21.84 -5.91
C ASP A 69 -23.92 -21.23 -7.05
N GLU A 70 -24.22 -21.59 -8.31
CA GLU A 70 -23.48 -21.11 -9.48
C GLU A 70 -23.43 -19.58 -9.58
N ALA A 71 -24.52 -18.89 -9.24
CA ALA A 71 -24.55 -17.42 -9.18
C ALA A 71 -23.56 -16.86 -8.15
N ARG A 72 -23.39 -17.55 -7.02
CA ARG A 72 -22.46 -17.15 -5.96
C ARG A 72 -21.00 -17.45 -6.34
N LYS A 73 -20.75 -18.53 -7.09
CA LYS A 73 -19.43 -18.80 -7.69
C LYS A 73 -19.01 -17.71 -8.68
N GLN A 74 -19.95 -17.24 -9.51
CA GLN A 74 -19.70 -16.10 -10.41
C GLN A 74 -19.35 -14.82 -9.63
N GLN A 75 -20.06 -14.55 -8.53
CA GLN A 75 -19.73 -13.42 -7.65
C GLN A 75 -18.31 -13.53 -7.07
N PHE A 76 -17.88 -14.71 -6.62
CA PHE A 76 -16.51 -14.90 -6.12
C PHE A 76 -15.45 -14.64 -7.21
N GLY A 77 -15.72 -15.04 -8.45
CA GLY A 77 -14.86 -14.72 -9.60
C GLY A 77 -14.78 -13.21 -9.86
N ALA A 78 -15.91 -12.51 -9.81
CA ALA A 78 -15.93 -11.05 -9.98
C ALA A 78 -15.21 -10.31 -8.83
N THR A 79 -15.40 -10.74 -7.58
CA THR A 79 -14.71 -10.17 -6.42
C THR A 79 -13.19 -10.34 -6.53
N ALA A 80 -12.72 -11.51 -6.97
CA ALA A 80 -11.30 -11.76 -7.19
C ALA A 80 -10.70 -10.80 -8.23
N LEU A 81 -11.43 -10.49 -9.31
CA LEU A 81 -11.00 -9.49 -10.31
C LEU A 81 -10.91 -8.09 -9.71
N ILE A 82 -11.93 -7.66 -8.96
CA ILE A 82 -11.96 -6.35 -8.32
C ILE A 82 -10.82 -6.22 -7.32
N MET A 83 -10.63 -7.23 -6.47
CA MET A 83 -9.54 -7.26 -5.50
C MET A 83 -8.16 -7.32 -6.17
N GLY A 84 -8.01 -8.01 -7.29
CA GLY A 84 -6.77 -7.99 -8.07
C GLY A 84 -6.43 -6.62 -8.66
N LEU A 85 -7.44 -5.81 -9.00
CA LEU A 85 -7.26 -4.55 -9.72
C LEU A 85 -7.18 -3.32 -8.80
N ILE A 86 -8.10 -3.20 -7.83
CA ILE A 86 -8.24 -1.96 -7.03
C ILE A 86 -7.00 -1.64 -6.19
N PRO A 87 -6.45 -2.55 -5.37
CA PRO A 87 -5.29 -2.24 -4.53
C PRO A 87 -4.06 -1.85 -5.34
N LEU A 88 -3.86 -2.48 -6.49
CA LEU A 88 -2.77 -2.15 -7.41
C LEU A 88 -2.98 -0.79 -8.06
N THR A 89 -4.20 -0.51 -8.54
CA THR A 89 -4.55 0.80 -9.12
C THR A 89 -4.58 1.91 -8.08
N LEU A 90 -4.80 1.62 -6.80
CA LEU A 90 -4.68 2.57 -5.71
C LEU A 90 -3.20 2.91 -5.41
N LYS A 91 -2.32 1.89 -5.31
CA LYS A 91 -0.86 2.10 -5.25
C LYS A 91 -0.37 2.91 -6.47
N ASP A 92 -0.99 2.56 -7.59
CA ASP A 92 -1.17 3.18 -8.91
C ASP A 92 -1.41 4.69 -9.01
N VAL A 93 -2.10 5.24 -8.02
CA VAL A 93 -2.70 6.58 -8.13
C VAL A 93 -1.61 7.63 -8.27
N ALA A 94 -1.76 8.46 -9.30
CA ALA A 94 -0.87 9.57 -9.66
C ALA A 94 -0.93 10.74 -8.67
N TRP A 95 -1.19 10.48 -7.39
CA TRP A 95 -1.28 11.46 -6.32
C TRP A 95 -0.05 11.33 -5.39
N PRO A 96 0.61 12.44 -5.01
CA PRO A 96 0.45 13.81 -5.54
C PRO A 96 0.88 13.88 -7.01
N GLU A 97 0.66 15.00 -7.72
CA GLU A 97 0.82 15.13 -9.19
C GLU A 97 1.88 14.19 -9.81
N ARG A 98 1.43 13.12 -10.50
CA ARG A 98 2.26 12.07 -11.13
C ARG A 98 3.22 11.30 -10.20
N ARG A 99 2.89 11.21 -8.91
CA ARG A 99 3.67 10.60 -7.81
C ARG A 99 5.01 11.28 -7.52
N ILE A 100 5.20 12.48 -8.01
CA ILE A 100 6.46 13.20 -7.83
C ILE A 100 6.46 13.86 -6.45
N ALA A 101 7.53 13.64 -5.71
CA ALA A 101 7.88 14.48 -4.57
C ALA A 101 9.02 15.41 -4.99
N LEU A 102 8.71 16.70 -5.21
CA LEU A 102 9.75 17.67 -5.53
C LEU A 102 10.64 17.89 -4.31
N VAL A 103 11.95 17.76 -4.52
CA VAL A 103 12.98 17.96 -3.49
C VAL A 103 14.05 18.94 -3.98
N SER A 104 14.56 19.78 -3.09
CA SER A 104 15.61 20.76 -3.44
C SER A 104 16.95 20.12 -3.79
N ALA A 105 17.27 18.98 -3.19
CA ALA A 105 18.52 18.25 -3.39
C ALA A 105 18.27 16.74 -3.27
N PRO A 106 19.16 15.88 -3.79
CA PRO A 106 19.00 14.43 -3.68
C PRO A 106 18.87 14.00 -2.21
N LEU A 107 17.91 13.11 -1.95
CA LEU A 107 17.65 12.53 -0.64
C LEU A 107 18.77 11.55 -0.23
N PRO A 108 19.02 11.38 1.09
CA PRO A 108 19.89 10.31 1.55
C PRO A 108 19.31 8.95 1.12
N PHE A 109 20.20 8.00 0.80
CA PHE A 109 19.84 6.73 0.17
C PHE A 109 18.68 5.99 0.88
N ALA A 110 18.73 5.88 2.22
CA ALA A 110 17.69 5.21 2.99
C ALA A 110 16.31 5.89 2.85
N ALA A 111 16.26 7.22 2.91
CA ALA A 111 15.00 7.96 2.72
C ALA A 111 14.49 7.78 1.28
N ALA A 112 15.39 7.78 0.30
CA ALA A 112 15.03 7.56 -1.10
C ALA A 112 14.43 6.16 -1.34
N VAL A 113 14.91 5.13 -0.62
CA VAL A 113 14.32 3.78 -0.65
C VAL A 113 12.94 3.77 -0.02
N VAL A 114 12.79 4.37 1.17
CA VAL A 114 11.51 4.40 1.89
C VAL A 114 10.43 5.14 1.10
N VAL A 115 10.75 6.32 0.57
CA VAL A 115 9.84 7.14 -0.24
C VAL A 115 9.38 6.38 -1.48
N ARG A 116 10.30 5.67 -2.17
CA ARG A 116 9.97 4.82 -3.31
C ARG A 116 9.14 3.60 -2.92
N ALA A 117 9.42 2.95 -1.80
CA ALA A 117 8.64 1.80 -1.33
C ALA A 117 7.16 2.18 -1.07
N LEU A 118 6.95 3.40 -0.53
CA LEU A 118 5.65 4.01 -0.29
C LEU A 118 4.99 4.54 -1.59
N GLY A 119 5.71 4.49 -2.70
CA GLY A 119 5.23 4.73 -4.06
C GLY A 119 5.33 6.17 -4.54
N LEU A 120 6.21 6.99 -3.94
CA LEU A 120 6.57 8.29 -4.49
C LEU A 120 7.94 8.24 -5.17
N GLU A 121 8.12 9.05 -6.22
CA GLU A 121 9.42 9.25 -6.84
C GLU A 121 9.97 10.62 -6.40
N PRO A 122 11.10 10.66 -5.67
CA PRO A 122 11.73 11.92 -5.31
C PRO A 122 12.49 12.48 -6.52
N THR A 123 12.11 13.66 -6.98
CA THR A 123 12.72 14.29 -8.16
C THR A 123 13.25 15.67 -7.81
N VAL A 124 14.47 15.96 -8.29
CA VAL A 124 15.15 17.22 -7.99
C VAL A 124 14.60 18.32 -8.88
N VAL A 125 14.37 19.51 -8.31
CA VAL A 125 13.77 20.67 -9.01
C VAL A 125 14.48 21.00 -10.34
N GLY A 126 15.79 20.84 -10.41
CA GLY A 126 16.58 21.12 -11.62
C GLY A 126 16.37 20.17 -12.80
N GLU A 127 15.64 19.06 -12.61
CA GLU A 127 15.37 18.07 -13.67
C GLU A 127 13.98 18.24 -14.32
N LEU A 128 13.12 19.13 -13.80
CA LEU A 128 11.77 19.36 -14.33
C LEU A 128 11.64 20.72 -15.03
N ASP A 129 10.66 20.79 -15.94
CA ASP A 129 10.24 22.05 -16.56
C ASP A 129 9.69 23.04 -15.52
N GLY A 130 10.04 24.33 -15.66
CA GLY A 130 9.72 25.38 -14.71
C GLY A 130 8.21 25.58 -14.50
N ALA A 131 7.41 25.35 -15.55
CA ALA A 131 5.95 25.42 -15.45
C ALA A 131 5.37 24.30 -14.56
N GLN A 132 5.97 23.11 -14.58
CA GLN A 132 5.56 21.98 -13.75
C GLN A 132 5.95 22.20 -12.28
N VAL A 133 7.14 22.74 -12.03
CA VAL A 133 7.59 23.13 -10.69
C VAL A 133 6.64 24.16 -10.08
N GLN A 134 6.28 25.21 -10.83
CA GLN A 134 5.39 26.27 -10.34
C GLN A 134 3.99 25.75 -10.00
N ARG A 135 3.44 24.84 -10.83
CA ARG A 135 2.14 24.22 -10.55
C ARG A 135 2.18 23.38 -9.27
N TYR A 136 3.25 22.62 -9.07
CA TYR A 136 3.42 21.81 -7.86
C TYR A 136 3.58 22.68 -6.61
N LEU A 137 4.38 23.75 -6.67
CA LEU A 137 4.54 24.70 -5.55
C LEU A 137 3.20 25.38 -5.21
N HIS A 138 2.40 25.76 -6.22
CA HIS A 138 1.05 26.28 -5.99
C HIS A 138 0.14 25.23 -5.32
N TRP A 139 0.20 23.96 -5.75
CA TRP A 139 -0.54 22.88 -5.12
C TRP A 139 -0.10 22.63 -3.66
N LEU A 140 1.21 22.65 -3.38
CA LEU A 140 1.78 22.55 -2.03
C LEU A 140 1.33 23.68 -1.12
N ASN A 141 1.10 24.89 -1.65
CA ASN A 141 0.61 26.02 -0.88
C ASN A 141 -0.88 25.92 -0.50
N GLY A 142 -1.58 24.85 -0.87
CA GLY A 142 -2.95 24.59 -0.42
C GLY A 142 -3.06 24.29 1.09
N PHE A 143 -4.26 24.47 1.67
CA PHE A 143 -4.54 24.41 3.12
C PHE A 143 -3.95 23.20 3.88
N MET A 144 -3.79 22.04 3.23
CA MET A 144 -3.27 20.80 3.84
C MET A 144 -1.73 20.76 3.98
N PHE A 145 -1.00 21.50 3.14
CA PHE A 145 0.47 21.48 3.05
C PHE A 145 1.10 22.88 3.14
N ALA A 146 0.26 23.92 3.21
CA ALA A 146 0.68 25.28 3.48
C ALA A 146 1.53 25.35 4.75
N ASN A 147 2.60 26.14 4.68
CA ASN A 147 3.52 26.40 5.78
C ASN A 147 4.29 25.17 6.32
N VAL A 148 4.33 24.03 5.63
CA VAL A 148 5.22 22.91 6.03
C VAL A 148 6.70 23.37 6.03
N GLY A 149 7.07 24.36 5.22
CA GLY A 149 8.40 24.98 5.26
C GLY A 149 8.57 26.15 6.22
N VAL A 150 7.47 26.72 6.73
CA VAL A 150 7.47 27.99 7.48
C VAL A 150 7.18 27.77 8.97
N LEU A 151 6.46 26.70 9.33
CA LEU A 151 6.23 26.29 10.72
C LEU A 151 7.45 25.52 11.23
N SER A 152 7.90 25.84 12.45
CA SER A 152 9.13 25.33 13.06
C SER A 152 9.35 23.82 12.89
N SER A 153 10.61 23.39 12.89
CA SER A 153 11.06 21.98 12.77
C SER A 153 10.27 20.99 13.66
N ILE A 154 9.70 21.46 14.76
CA ILE A 154 8.86 20.66 15.66
C ILE A 154 7.55 20.25 14.97
N TRP A 155 6.84 21.16 14.30
CA TRP A 155 5.55 20.87 13.67
C TRP A 155 5.67 19.93 12.47
N THR A 156 6.74 20.06 11.69
CA THR A 156 7.02 19.13 10.58
C THR A 156 7.34 17.73 11.12
N THR A 157 8.13 17.64 12.20
CA THR A 157 8.42 16.38 12.90
C THR A 157 7.14 15.76 13.46
N VAL A 158 6.24 16.55 14.06
CA VAL A 158 4.93 16.07 14.55
C VAL A 158 4.08 15.54 13.40
N ARG A 159 4.06 16.20 12.23
CA ARG A 159 3.33 15.72 11.04
C ARG A 159 3.90 14.41 10.48
N VAL A 160 5.23 14.27 10.46
CA VAL A 160 5.90 13.01 10.09
C VAL A 160 5.53 11.90 11.09
N GLY A 161 5.60 12.17 12.39
CA GLY A 161 5.21 11.22 13.43
C GLY A 161 3.73 10.82 13.33
N ALA A 162 2.83 11.78 13.12
CA ALA A 162 1.40 11.53 12.99
C ALA A 162 1.07 10.71 11.73
N SER A 163 1.70 11.01 10.59
CA SER A 163 1.50 10.23 9.36
C SER A 163 2.10 8.82 9.45
N PHE A 164 3.21 8.63 10.17
CA PHE A 164 3.74 7.32 10.48
C PHE A 164 2.78 6.49 11.35
N LEU A 165 2.24 7.09 12.42
CA LEU A 165 1.23 6.44 13.26
C LEU A 165 -0.02 6.08 12.45
N LEU A 166 -0.47 6.99 11.58
CA LEU A 166 -1.59 6.71 10.68
C LEU A 166 -1.29 5.52 9.76
N LEU A 167 -0.10 5.44 9.18
CA LEU A 167 0.33 4.30 8.37
C LEU A 167 0.31 2.99 9.15
N LEU A 168 0.84 2.99 10.39
CA LEU A 168 0.81 1.81 11.26
C LEU A 168 -0.62 1.39 11.59
N THR A 169 -1.51 2.33 11.88
CA THR A 169 -2.92 2.02 12.13
C THR A 169 -3.60 1.47 10.87
N ALA A 170 -3.27 1.97 9.68
CA ALA A 170 -3.80 1.46 8.42
C ALA A 170 -3.31 0.04 8.12
N TYR A 171 -2.03 -0.27 8.37
CA TYR A 171 -1.50 -1.64 8.28
C TYR A 171 -2.10 -2.57 9.34
N GLY A 172 -2.36 -2.06 10.55
CA GLY A 172 -3.08 -2.79 11.59
C GLY A 172 -4.50 -3.14 11.15
N MET A 173 -5.24 -2.16 10.59
CA MET A 173 -6.57 -2.40 10.03
C MET A 173 -6.55 -3.37 8.86
N LEU A 174 -5.55 -3.28 7.97
CA LEU A 174 -5.36 -4.23 6.88
C LEU A 174 -5.11 -5.65 7.41
N THR A 175 -4.32 -5.78 8.48
CA THR A 175 -4.09 -7.07 9.17
C THR A 175 -5.39 -7.64 9.74
N VAL A 176 -6.16 -6.82 10.44
CA VAL A 176 -7.45 -7.23 11.04
C VAL A 176 -8.42 -7.68 9.96
N VAL A 177 -8.59 -6.87 8.91
CA VAL A 177 -9.47 -7.23 7.79
C VAL A 177 -8.97 -8.49 7.10
N GLU A 178 -7.66 -8.67 6.93
CA GLU A 178 -7.12 -9.90 6.34
C GLU A 178 -7.37 -11.15 7.20
N ILE A 179 -7.25 -11.04 8.53
CA ILE A 179 -7.48 -12.15 9.47
C ILE A 179 -8.97 -12.53 9.53
N PHE A 180 -9.87 -11.54 9.62
CA PHE A 180 -11.29 -11.78 9.88
C PHE A 180 -12.14 -11.91 8.62
N SER A 181 -11.77 -11.26 7.52
CA SER A 181 -12.54 -11.29 6.26
C SER A 181 -12.15 -12.45 5.35
N LYS A 182 -11.08 -13.21 5.65
CA LYS A 182 -10.62 -14.28 4.75
C LYS A 182 -11.40 -15.58 4.91
N ARG A 183 -12.12 -15.92 3.83
CA ARG A 183 -12.32 -17.29 3.32
C ARG A 183 -11.42 -17.55 2.09
N SER A 184 -10.14 -17.22 2.19
CA SER A 184 -9.17 -17.34 1.09
C SER A 184 -8.36 -18.63 1.19
N SER A 185 -8.19 -19.32 0.07
CA SER A 185 -7.34 -20.52 -0.05
C SER A 185 -5.88 -20.26 0.36
N LEU A 186 -5.29 -19.13 -0.05
CA LEU A 186 -3.93 -18.74 0.38
C LEU A 186 -3.88 -18.28 1.84
N GLY A 187 -4.98 -17.73 2.37
CA GLY A 187 -5.10 -17.35 3.77
C GLY A 187 -4.80 -18.49 4.74
N CYS A 188 -5.08 -19.73 4.33
CA CYS A 188 -4.80 -20.91 5.13
C CYS A 188 -3.32 -21.12 5.43
N ILE A 189 -2.40 -20.59 4.62
CA ILE A 189 -0.95 -20.76 4.81
C ILE A 189 -0.37 -19.63 5.67
N TYR A 190 -0.86 -18.40 5.51
CA TYR A 190 -0.32 -17.22 6.18
C TYR A 190 -1.36 -16.07 6.15
N PRO A 191 -1.73 -15.49 7.31
CA PRO A 191 -2.89 -14.59 7.41
C PRO A 191 -2.60 -13.12 7.10
N VAL A 192 -1.36 -12.74 6.75
CA VAL A 192 -0.95 -11.34 6.60
C VAL A 192 -0.16 -11.09 5.30
N PHE A 193 -0.59 -11.73 4.20
CA PHE A 193 0.04 -11.59 2.89
C PHE A 193 -0.09 -10.19 2.32
N ALA A 194 -1.22 -9.50 2.48
CA ALA A 194 -1.41 -8.16 1.90
C ALA A 194 -0.48 -7.14 2.58
N VAL A 195 -0.37 -7.20 3.91
CA VAL A 195 0.56 -6.36 4.68
C VAL A 195 2.01 -6.70 4.34
N THR A 196 2.33 -7.99 4.24
CA THR A 196 3.67 -8.45 3.87
C THR A 196 4.04 -7.97 2.47
N TRP A 197 3.10 -7.98 1.52
CA TRP A 197 3.31 -7.40 0.20
C TRP A 197 3.55 -5.88 0.25
N CYS A 198 2.86 -5.13 1.11
CA CYS A 198 3.18 -3.71 1.30
C CYS A 198 4.64 -3.52 1.78
N ILE A 199 5.10 -4.35 2.73
CA ILE A 199 6.46 -4.28 3.30
C ILE A 199 7.52 -4.72 2.28
N ILE A 200 7.27 -5.80 1.54
CA ILE A 200 8.20 -6.34 0.52
C ILE A 200 8.45 -5.34 -0.62
N GLY A 201 7.60 -4.33 -0.79
CA GLY A 201 7.82 -3.20 -1.70
C GLY A 201 9.13 -2.44 -1.47
N ILE A 202 9.79 -2.62 -0.32
CA ILE A 202 11.14 -2.11 -0.05
C ILE A 202 12.18 -2.74 -0.99
N LEU A 203 12.02 -4.01 -1.40
CA LEU A 203 12.98 -4.69 -2.27
C LEU A 203 13.10 -4.06 -3.66
N PRO A 204 12.03 -3.89 -4.45
CA PRO A 204 12.12 -3.22 -5.74
C PRO A 204 12.54 -1.75 -5.60
N ALA A 205 12.11 -1.08 -4.52
CA ALA A 205 12.53 0.29 -4.22
C ALA A 205 14.04 0.40 -3.91
N PHE A 206 14.61 -0.60 -3.23
CA PHE A 206 16.05 -0.69 -2.98
C PHE A 206 16.82 -0.86 -4.28
N VAL A 207 16.40 -1.81 -5.13
CA VAL A 207 17.01 -2.03 -6.45
C VAL A 207 16.95 -0.73 -7.26
N HIS A 208 15.78 -0.08 -7.32
CA HIS A 208 15.62 1.20 -8.01
C HIS A 208 16.58 2.28 -7.46
N ALA A 209 16.65 2.46 -6.14
CA ALA A 209 17.54 3.45 -5.53
C ALA A 209 19.03 3.18 -5.81
N VAL A 210 19.46 1.91 -5.86
CA VAL A 210 20.84 1.53 -6.20
C VAL A 210 21.17 1.92 -7.64
N PHE A 211 20.28 1.62 -8.58
CA PHE A 211 20.47 1.97 -10.00
C PHE A 211 20.42 3.49 -10.23
N ALA A 212 19.52 4.20 -9.54
CA ALA A 212 19.45 5.66 -9.58
C ALA A 212 20.75 6.30 -9.04
N LYS A 213 21.28 5.79 -7.91
CA LYS A 213 22.56 6.26 -7.33
C LYS A 213 23.74 6.02 -8.26
N ARG A 214 23.79 4.86 -8.93
CA ARG A 214 24.86 4.53 -9.88
C ARG A 214 24.87 5.52 -11.05
N ARG A 215 23.71 5.83 -11.62
CA ARG A 215 23.57 6.84 -12.70
C ARG A 215 23.97 8.25 -12.24
N GLY A 216 23.58 8.64 -11.03
CA GLY A 216 23.95 9.93 -10.45
C GLY A 216 25.46 10.12 -10.25
N GLY A 217 26.22 9.03 -10.08
CA GLY A 217 27.69 9.06 -10.01
C GLY A 217 28.39 9.04 -11.37
N GLU A 218 27.66 8.71 -12.45
CA GLU A 218 28.19 8.52 -13.81
C GLU A 218 27.80 9.66 -14.76
N LYS A 219 27.11 10.71 -14.27
CA LYS A 219 26.87 11.97 -14.99
C LYS A 219 28.21 12.74 -15.15
N SER A 220 29.10 12.23 -16.00
CA SER A 220 30.14 13.00 -16.68
C SER A 220 29.64 13.37 -18.08
N ASP A 221 29.22 14.63 -18.22
CA ASP A 221 29.32 15.51 -19.39
C ASP A 221 28.74 15.14 -20.78
N PHE A 222 28.13 13.98 -21.03
CA PHE A 222 27.56 13.68 -22.35
C PHE A 222 26.21 12.94 -22.30
N ASP A 223 25.11 13.71 -22.33
CA ASP A 223 23.96 13.56 -23.25
C ASP A 223 22.71 14.30 -22.70
N PRO A 224 22.13 15.27 -23.44
CA PRO A 224 20.92 15.98 -23.04
C PRO A 224 19.64 15.28 -23.53
N MET A 225 19.67 13.95 -23.73
CA MET A 225 18.55 13.23 -24.33
C MET A 225 18.19 12.00 -23.50
N SER A 226 17.38 12.17 -22.45
CA SER A 226 16.27 11.27 -22.06
C SER A 226 15.68 11.61 -20.68
N THR A 227 14.40 11.26 -20.53
CA THR A 227 13.54 11.17 -19.32
C THR A 227 13.00 12.46 -18.67
N GLY A 228 12.53 13.43 -19.47
CA GLY A 228 11.57 14.45 -18.98
C GLY A 228 10.11 13.97 -18.93
N SER A 229 9.85 12.73 -19.35
CA SER A 229 8.53 12.11 -19.28
C SER A 229 8.36 11.46 -17.92
N VAL A 230 7.65 12.12 -17.01
CA VAL A 230 7.23 11.50 -15.76
C VAL A 230 6.18 10.43 -16.09
N SER A 231 6.58 9.16 -16.05
CA SER A 231 5.69 8.03 -16.26
C SER A 231 4.73 7.84 -15.08
N ALA A 232 3.50 7.41 -15.41
CA ALA A 232 2.47 7.07 -14.43
C ALA A 232 2.78 5.76 -13.68
N VAL A 233 3.73 4.95 -14.16
CA VAL A 233 4.09 3.63 -13.62
C VAL A 233 5.49 3.68 -13.02
N GLN A 234 5.63 3.11 -11.81
CA GLN A 234 6.88 3.13 -11.08
C GLN A 234 7.96 2.29 -11.79
N GLY A 235 9.08 2.93 -12.13
CA GLY A 235 10.20 2.28 -12.81
C GLY A 235 10.01 2.03 -14.32
N ALA A 236 8.99 2.61 -14.95
CA ALA A 236 8.72 2.38 -16.38
C ALA A 236 9.86 2.86 -17.30
N ASP A 237 10.45 4.02 -17.01
CA ASP A 237 11.54 4.58 -17.81
C ASP A 237 12.94 4.19 -17.27
N GLU A 238 13.01 3.14 -16.45
CA GLU A 238 14.26 2.68 -15.83
C GLU A 238 14.87 1.45 -16.52
N ALA A 239 16.09 1.11 -16.12
CA ALA A 239 16.79 -0.07 -16.63
C ALA A 239 15.99 -1.36 -16.40
N TRP A 240 16.15 -2.34 -17.30
CA TRP A 240 15.42 -3.61 -17.26
C TRP A 240 15.40 -4.33 -15.89
N PRO A 241 16.46 -4.28 -15.02
CA PRO A 241 16.40 -4.95 -13.72
C PRO A 241 15.41 -4.29 -12.76
N VAL A 242 15.24 -2.96 -12.87
CA VAL A 242 14.29 -2.19 -12.06
C VAL A 242 12.86 -2.49 -12.52
N GLN A 243 12.63 -2.49 -13.83
CA GLN A 243 11.35 -2.88 -14.42
C GLN A 243 10.97 -4.32 -14.02
N LEU A 244 11.92 -5.26 -14.07
CA LEU A 244 11.69 -6.65 -13.68
C LEU A 244 11.38 -6.79 -12.18
N ALA A 245 12.10 -6.07 -11.31
CA ALA A 245 11.84 -6.10 -9.87
C ALA A 245 10.43 -5.58 -9.53
N TRP A 246 10.02 -4.45 -10.12
CA TRP A 246 8.65 -3.94 -9.98
C TRP A 246 7.63 -4.87 -10.62
N GLY A 247 7.91 -5.43 -11.80
CA GLY A 247 7.04 -6.38 -12.47
C GLY A 247 6.72 -7.62 -11.62
N VAL A 248 7.74 -8.26 -11.04
CA VAL A 248 7.56 -9.39 -10.12
C VAL A 248 6.75 -8.98 -8.89
N TYR A 249 7.03 -7.80 -8.33
CA TYR A 249 6.30 -7.25 -7.20
C TYR A 249 4.80 -7.07 -7.50
N TYR A 250 4.46 -6.51 -8.67
CA TYR A 250 3.07 -6.32 -9.09
C TYR A 250 2.37 -7.66 -9.37
N VAL A 251 3.03 -8.61 -10.04
CA VAL A 251 2.47 -9.95 -10.27
C VAL A 251 2.16 -10.66 -8.95
N ALA A 252 3.09 -10.61 -7.99
CA ALA A 252 2.86 -11.18 -6.66
C ALA A 252 1.68 -10.52 -5.95
N GLY A 253 1.54 -9.19 -6.07
CA GLY A 253 0.40 -8.45 -5.54
C GLY A 253 -0.93 -8.90 -6.14
N THR A 254 -1.00 -9.01 -7.47
CA THR A 254 -2.18 -9.52 -8.17
C THR A 254 -2.58 -10.89 -7.65
N LEU A 255 -1.64 -11.83 -7.52
CA LEU A 255 -1.91 -13.18 -7.02
C LEU A 255 -2.41 -13.17 -5.57
N ILE A 256 -1.80 -12.34 -4.71
CA ILE A 256 -2.22 -12.20 -3.31
C ILE A 256 -3.66 -11.69 -3.23
N PHE A 257 -4.00 -10.62 -3.94
CA PHE A 257 -5.33 -10.03 -3.83
C PHE A 257 -6.41 -10.82 -4.58
N THR A 258 -6.10 -11.43 -5.73
CA THR A 258 -7.05 -12.30 -6.45
C THR A 258 -7.39 -13.56 -5.67
N SER A 259 -6.50 -14.03 -4.78
CA SER A 259 -6.80 -15.14 -3.87
C SER A 259 -7.90 -14.83 -2.83
N ILE A 260 -8.29 -13.56 -2.69
CA ILE A 260 -9.35 -13.09 -1.79
C ILE A 260 -10.68 -13.17 -2.54
N MET A 261 -11.24 -14.37 -2.65
CA MET A 261 -12.41 -14.64 -3.50
C MET A 261 -13.75 -14.69 -2.76
N ALA A 262 -13.79 -15.30 -1.56
CA ALA A 262 -15.04 -15.56 -0.84
C ALA A 262 -15.40 -14.47 0.16
N VAL A 263 -15.42 -13.22 -0.34
CA VAL A 263 -15.73 -12.01 0.43
C VAL A 263 -17.09 -11.46 -0.01
N THR A 264 -17.91 -11.04 0.95
CA THR A 264 -19.20 -10.40 0.69
C THR A 264 -19.03 -8.99 0.13
N VAL A 265 -20.09 -8.42 -0.45
CA VAL A 265 -20.05 -7.05 -0.98
C VAL A 265 -19.71 -6.02 0.11
N ALA A 266 -20.26 -6.19 1.32
CA ALA A 266 -19.98 -5.28 2.43
C ALA A 266 -18.51 -5.34 2.88
N GLU A 267 -17.95 -6.54 2.98
CA GLU A 267 -16.54 -6.72 3.29
C GLU A 267 -15.63 -6.20 2.16
N LEU A 268 -16.00 -6.40 0.90
CA LEU A 268 -15.28 -5.85 -0.25
C LEU A 268 -15.18 -4.32 -0.15
N VAL A 269 -16.27 -3.65 0.24
CA VAL A 269 -16.28 -2.20 0.48
C VAL A 269 -15.30 -1.82 1.60
N VAL A 270 -15.26 -2.58 2.70
CA VAL A 270 -14.29 -2.36 3.79
C VAL A 270 -12.85 -2.53 3.28
N TRP A 271 -12.57 -3.56 2.49
CA TRP A 271 -11.26 -3.77 1.86
C TRP A 271 -10.84 -2.58 1.02
N VAL A 272 -11.73 -2.06 0.17
CA VAL A 272 -11.45 -0.88 -0.67
C VAL A 272 -11.12 0.34 0.20
N PHE A 273 -11.92 0.62 1.23
CA PHE A 273 -11.67 1.76 2.12
C PHE A 273 -10.34 1.64 2.88
N VAL A 274 -10.02 0.45 3.39
CA VAL A 274 -8.74 0.21 4.06
C VAL A 274 -7.58 0.39 3.08
N GLN A 275 -7.70 -0.05 1.83
CA GLN A 275 -6.64 0.15 0.83
C GLN A 275 -6.47 1.61 0.42
N VAL A 276 -7.56 2.37 0.34
CA VAL A 276 -7.50 3.83 0.16
C VAL A 276 -6.77 4.48 1.33
N ALA A 277 -7.08 4.08 2.56
CA ALA A 277 -6.43 4.60 3.76
C ALA A 277 -4.92 4.25 3.80
N VAL A 278 -4.56 3.00 3.49
CA VAL A 278 -3.16 2.55 3.40
C VAL A 278 -2.40 3.34 2.34
N THR A 279 -2.99 3.52 1.16
CA THR A 279 -2.39 4.28 0.06
C THR A 279 -2.19 5.74 0.46
N ALA A 280 -3.24 6.40 0.95
CA ALA A 280 -3.18 7.80 1.37
C ALA A 280 -2.14 8.00 2.47
N ALA A 281 -2.15 7.17 3.52
CA ALA A 281 -1.18 7.25 4.61
C ALA A 281 0.27 7.03 4.13
N SER A 282 0.48 6.08 3.21
CA SER A 282 1.79 5.80 2.63
C SER A 282 2.34 7.00 1.86
N LYS A 283 1.53 7.58 0.96
CA LYS A 283 1.92 8.75 0.15
C LYS A 283 2.12 9.99 1.02
N MET A 284 1.24 10.21 2.00
CA MET A 284 1.37 11.33 2.96
C MET A 284 2.66 11.26 3.77
N PHE A 285 2.98 10.07 4.31
CA PHE A 285 4.19 9.86 5.07
C PHE A 285 5.45 10.06 4.21
N ALA A 286 5.45 9.52 2.99
CA ALA A 286 6.55 9.71 2.04
C ALA A 286 6.74 11.19 1.68
N LEU A 287 5.66 11.93 1.42
CA LEU A 287 5.70 13.35 1.11
C LEU A 287 6.27 14.16 2.29
N TYR A 288 5.82 13.89 3.51
CA TYR A 288 6.34 14.60 4.68
C TYR A 288 7.80 14.27 4.98
N ILE A 289 8.28 13.04 4.73
CA ILE A 289 9.71 12.72 4.79
C ILE A 289 10.50 13.60 3.80
N CYS A 290 10.02 13.71 2.56
CA CYS A 290 10.66 14.54 1.54
C CYS A 290 10.72 16.01 1.98
N LEU A 291 9.61 16.56 2.46
CA LEU A 291 9.53 17.94 2.91
C LEU A 291 10.35 18.22 4.18
N LEU A 292 10.43 17.26 5.11
CA LEU A 292 11.26 17.37 6.32
C LEU A 292 12.75 17.41 5.97
N LEU A 293 13.19 16.58 5.04
CA LEU A 293 14.60 16.45 4.70
C LEU A 293 15.07 17.51 3.69
N ARG A 294 14.27 17.77 2.65
CA ARG A 294 14.66 18.56 1.47
C ARG A 294 13.46 19.35 0.90
N ASN A 295 13.05 20.39 1.59
CA ASN A 295 11.97 21.26 1.13
C ASN A 295 12.35 22.00 -0.17
N PRO A 296 11.51 21.97 -1.22
CA PRO A 296 11.77 22.67 -2.48
C PRO A 296 11.51 24.19 -2.45
N ASP A 297 10.89 24.75 -1.40
CA ASP A 297 10.56 26.18 -1.32
C ASP A 297 11.82 27.04 -1.05
N PRO A 298 12.18 28.01 -1.93
CA PRO A 298 13.34 28.88 -1.74
C PRO A 298 13.22 29.79 -0.51
N THR A 299 12.00 30.13 -0.06
CA THR A 299 11.80 30.97 1.13
C THR A 299 12.17 30.25 2.43
N ALA A 300 11.99 28.93 2.48
CA ALA A 300 12.38 28.09 3.62
C ALA A 300 13.92 28.06 3.83
N HIS A 301 14.70 28.20 2.74
CA HIS A 301 16.16 28.26 2.82
C HIS A 301 16.68 29.58 3.39
N GLN A 302 16.03 30.72 3.11
CA GLN A 302 16.43 32.02 3.65
C GLN A 302 16.19 32.15 5.15
N LEU A 303 15.14 31.51 5.69
CA LEU A 303 14.85 31.56 7.13
C LEU A 303 15.79 30.67 7.95
N ARG A 304 16.15 29.47 7.46
CA ARG A 304 17.07 28.57 8.16
C ARG A 304 18.50 29.12 8.23
N GLY A 305 18.95 29.87 7.22
CA GLY A 305 20.23 30.59 7.24
C GLY A 305 20.27 31.80 8.16
N ASN A 306 19.12 32.26 8.67
CA ASN A 306 19.02 33.33 9.67
C ASN A 306 18.89 32.80 11.11
N GLU A 307 18.73 31.48 11.30
CA GLU A 307 18.65 30.82 12.61
C GLU A 307 19.97 30.10 13.02
N GLU A 308 20.97 30.05 12.12
CA GLU A 308 22.36 29.63 12.41
C GLU A 308 23.26 30.83 12.67
#